data_AF-A0A1F8RU02-F1
#
_entry.id   AF-A0A1F8RU02-F1
#
_cell.length_a   1.000
_cell.length_b   1.000
_cell.length_c   1.000
_cell.angle_alpha   90.00
_cell.angle_beta   90.00
_cell.angle_gamma   90.00
#
_symmetry.space_group_name_H-M   'P 1'
#
loop_
_entity.id
_entity.type
_entity.pdbx_description
1 polymer ?
#
loop_
_entity_poly.entity_id
_entity_poly.type
_entity_poly.pdbx_seq_one_letter_code
_entity_poly.pdbx_strand_id
1 'polypeptide(L)'
;MQLFLVAFQQPIPFGISALVVIVMLGIVLRSAMTAEGPSRWARRVTSPNARFLFTFLFIGWVIVFGIGLQLVPHTGANSPYGALGLIALFSGFFIMMGLLWAVIGE
;
A
#
# COMPACT_ATOMS: atom_id res chain seq x y z
N MET A 1 17.64 26.07 21.50
CA MET A 1 19.07 25.69 21.41
C MET A 1 19.29 24.18 21.30
N GLN A 2 18.62 23.33 22.11
CA GLN A 2 18.84 21.87 22.05
C GLN A 2 18.48 21.22 20.69
N LEU A 3 17.37 21.62 20.05
CA LEU A 3 16.94 21.05 18.76
C LEU A 3 17.98 21.20 17.63
N PHE A 4 18.77 22.27 17.64
CA PHE A 4 19.79 22.51 16.62
C PHE A 4 21.06 21.68 16.87
N LEU A 5 21.35 21.35 18.13
CA LEU A 5 22.49 20.51 18.50
C LEU A 5 22.25 19.02 18.25
N VAL A 6 20.98 18.57 18.22
CA VAL A 6 20.61 17.17 17.89
C VAL A 6 21.10 16.77 16.50
N ALA A 7 21.08 17.70 15.53
CA ALA A 7 21.59 17.45 14.18
C ALA A 7 23.10 17.12 14.14
N PHE A 8 23.87 17.65 15.10
CA PHE A 8 25.31 17.42 15.21
C PHE A 8 25.67 16.30 16.18
N GLN A 9 24.87 16.08 17.23
CA GLN A 9 25.10 15.04 18.23
C GLN A 9 24.59 13.66 17.80
N GLN A 10 23.50 13.62 17.02
CA GLN A 10 22.91 12.37 16.50
C GLN A 10 22.52 12.54 15.03
N PRO A 11 23.52 12.62 14.12
CA PRO A 11 23.29 12.94 12.71
C PRO A 11 22.48 11.87 11.97
N ILE A 12 22.62 10.59 12.35
CA ILE A 12 21.89 9.49 11.70
C ILE A 12 20.39 9.52 12.06
N PRO A 13 19.98 9.53 13.34
CA PRO A 13 18.56 9.66 13.71
C PRO A 13 17.91 10.93 13.17
N PHE A 14 18.64 12.05 13.17
CA PHE A 14 18.16 13.32 12.62
C PHE A 14 17.97 13.26 11.09
N GLY A 15 18.91 12.64 10.37
CA GLY A 15 18.78 12.46 8.92
C GLY A 15 17.57 11.59 8.54
N ILE A 16 17.30 10.53 9.29
CA ILE A 16 16.14 9.65 9.06
C ILE A 16 14.83 10.42 9.30
N SER A 17 14.72 11.15 10.40
CA SER A 17 13.51 11.91 10.70
C SER A 17 13.27 13.04 9.69
N ALA A 18 14.33 13.75 9.27
CA ALA A 18 14.24 14.75 8.21
C ALA A 18 13.77 14.13 6.89
N LEU A 19 14.30 12.97 6.51
CA LEU A 19 13.89 12.26 5.29
C LEU A 19 12.41 11.86 5.36
N VAL A 20 11.95 11.30 6.49
CA VAL A 20 10.54 10.93 6.68
C VAL A 20 9.63 12.15 6.55
N VAL A 21 10.00 13.28 7.15
CA VAL A 21 9.22 14.54 7.06
C VAL A 21 9.19 15.06 5.62
N ILE A 22 10.31 15.04 4.91
CA ILE A 22 10.38 15.45 3.50
C ILE A 22 9.47 14.58 2.63
N VAL A 23 9.50 13.26 2.83
CA VAL A 23 8.64 12.31 2.11
C VAL A 23 7.17 12.58 2.41
N MET A 24 6.81 12.76 3.68
CA MET A 24 5.45 13.05 4.11
C MET A 24 4.94 14.36 3.49
N LEU A 25 5.73 15.44 3.55
CA LEU A 25 5.39 16.72 2.91
C LEU A 25 5.22 16.57 1.40
N GLY A 26 6.10 15.79 0.75
CA GLY A 26 6.00 15.50 -0.68
C GLY A 26 4.70 14.78 -1.05
N ILE A 27 4.25 13.82 -0.24
CA ILE A 27 2.98 13.11 -0.44
C ILE A 27 1.79 14.08 -0.25
N VAL A 28 1.80 14.88 0.81
CA VAL A 28 0.71 15.83 1.12
C VAL A 28 0.59 16.90 0.04
N LEU A 29 1.69 17.51 -0.37
CA LEU A 29 1.71 18.51 -1.45
C LEU A 29 1.20 17.93 -2.76
N ARG A 30 1.69 16.74 -3.13
CA ARG A 30 1.24 16.06 -4.35
C ARG A 30 -0.25 15.70 -4.29
N SER A 31 -0.74 15.29 -3.12
CA SER A 31 -2.16 15.02 -2.88
C SER A 31 -3.00 16.29 -3.04
N ALA A 32 -2.58 17.41 -2.46
CA ALA A 32 -3.26 18.70 -2.60
C ALA A 32 -3.32 19.19 -4.05
N MET A 33 -2.26 18.95 -4.84
CA MET A 33 -2.22 19.29 -6.27
C MET A 33 -3.04 18.35 -7.17
N THR A 34 -3.51 17.20 -6.65
CA THR A 34 -4.29 16.22 -7.43
C THR A 34 -5.80 16.55 -7.47
N ALA A 35 -6.21 17.69 -6.91
CA ALA A 35 -7.60 18.16 -6.95
C ALA A 35 -8.14 18.43 -8.38
N GLU A 36 -7.28 18.51 -9.40
CA GLU A 36 -7.64 18.85 -10.79
C GLU A 36 -8.07 17.66 -11.67
N GLY A 37 -8.43 16.53 -11.08
CA GLY A 37 -9.01 15.37 -11.78
C GLY A 37 -8.07 14.17 -11.90
N PRO A 38 -8.56 13.04 -12.45
CA PRO A 38 -7.84 11.76 -12.40
C PRO A 38 -6.49 11.86 -13.12
N SER A 39 -5.42 11.64 -12.36
CA SER A 39 -4.05 11.68 -12.88
C SER A 39 -3.88 10.76 -14.09
N ARG A 40 -2.96 11.08 -15.01
CA ARG A 40 -2.65 10.22 -16.17
C ARG A 40 -2.32 8.77 -15.77
N TRP A 41 -1.82 8.56 -14.56
CA TRP A 41 -1.58 7.23 -13.99
C TRP A 41 -2.89 6.54 -13.59
N ALA A 42 -3.77 7.23 -12.87
CA ALA A 42 -5.11 6.72 -12.56
C ALA A 42 -5.87 6.36 -13.83
N ARG A 43 -5.84 7.23 -14.85
CA ARG A 43 -6.48 6.98 -16.16
C ARG A 43 -5.90 5.78 -16.93
N ARG A 44 -4.63 5.44 -16.73
CA ARG A 44 -4.01 4.22 -17.30
C ARG A 44 -4.40 2.97 -16.52
N VAL A 45 -4.44 3.06 -15.20
CA VAL A 45 -4.82 1.95 -14.31
C VAL A 45 -6.32 1.63 -14.45
N THR A 46 -7.16 2.64 -14.63
CA THR A 46 -8.61 2.51 -14.85
C THR A 46 -8.99 2.53 -16.34
N SER A 47 -8.04 2.27 -17.24
CA SER A 47 -8.33 2.14 -18.69
C SER A 47 -9.06 0.81 -18.97
N PRO A 48 -9.61 0.57 -20.17
CA PRO A 48 -10.35 -0.67 -20.51
C PRO A 48 -9.59 -1.98 -20.20
N ASN A 49 -8.26 -1.91 -20.00
CA ASN A 49 -7.44 -3.05 -19.61
C ASN A 49 -7.43 -3.34 -18.09
N ALA A 50 -8.20 -2.60 -17.29
CA ALA A 50 -8.27 -2.74 -15.84
C ALA A 50 -8.73 -4.15 -15.43
N ARG A 51 -9.60 -4.79 -16.22
CA ARG A 51 -10.06 -6.17 -16.00
C ARG A 51 -8.88 -7.14 -15.93
N PHE A 52 -7.94 -7.05 -16.87
CA PHE A 52 -6.76 -7.93 -16.86
C PHE A 52 -5.85 -7.63 -15.67
N LEU A 53 -5.61 -6.35 -15.37
CA LEU A 53 -4.80 -5.95 -14.21
C LEU A 53 -5.35 -6.52 -12.90
N PHE A 54 -6.65 -6.32 -12.64
CA PHE A 54 -7.29 -6.83 -11.42
C PHE A 54 -7.39 -8.36 -11.41
N THR A 55 -7.54 -9.01 -12.57
CA THR A 55 -7.54 -10.48 -12.66
C THR A 55 -6.16 -11.04 -12.29
N PHE A 56 -5.08 -10.46 -12.80
CA PHE A 56 -3.72 -10.87 -12.44
C PHE A 56 -3.41 -10.60 -10.96
N LEU A 57 -3.83 -9.45 -10.43
CA LEU A 57 -3.71 -9.13 -9.00
C LEU A 57 -4.48 -10.14 -8.15
N PHE A 58 -5.68 -10.54 -8.57
CA PHE A 58 -6.47 -11.55 -7.86
C PHE A 58 -5.78 -12.91 -7.85
N ILE A 59 -5.29 -13.38 -9.00
CA ILE A 59 -4.55 -14.65 -9.08
C ILE A 59 -3.30 -14.60 -8.21
N GLY A 60 -2.52 -13.52 -8.29
CA GLY A 60 -1.33 -13.33 -7.46
C GLY A 60 -1.66 -13.31 -5.97
N TRP A 61 -2.74 -12.64 -5.58
CA TRP A 61 -3.22 -12.60 -4.20
C TRP A 61 -3.63 -14.00 -3.70
N VAL A 62 -4.35 -14.79 -4.50
CA VAL A 62 -4.72 -16.17 -4.16
C VAL A 62 -3.48 -17.04 -3.95
N ILE A 63 -2.46 -16.90 -4.81
CA ILE A 63 -1.21 -17.66 -4.66
C ILE A 63 -0.47 -17.25 -3.37
N VAL A 64 -0.28 -15.94 -3.16
CA VAL A 64 0.52 -15.43 -2.04
C VAL A 64 -0.16 -15.65 -0.70
N PHE A 65 -1.45 -15.32 -0.57
CA PHE A 65 -2.15 -15.41 0.71
C PHE A 65 -2.93 -16.71 0.85
N GLY A 66 -3.50 -17.26 -0.22
CA GLY A 66 -4.22 -18.54 -0.15
C GLY A 66 -3.30 -19.72 0.13
N ILE A 67 -2.08 -19.74 -0.43
CA ILE A 67 -1.08 -20.77 -0.15
C ILE A 67 -0.14 -20.31 0.97
N GLY A 68 0.36 -19.07 0.91
CA GLY A 68 1.37 -18.61 1.87
C GLY A 68 0.89 -18.52 3.31
N LEU A 69 -0.40 -18.21 3.58
CA LEU A 69 -0.92 -18.22 4.95
C LEU A 69 -0.97 -19.63 5.54
N GLN A 70 -1.11 -20.69 4.72
CA GLN A 70 -1.09 -22.07 5.21
C GLN A 70 0.29 -22.47 5.75
N LEU A 71 1.35 -21.77 5.33
CA LEU A 71 2.72 -22.01 5.78
C LEU A 71 3.06 -21.24 7.07
N VAL A 72 2.18 -20.34 7.52
CA VAL A 72 2.41 -19.53 8.72
C VAL A 72 1.87 -20.28 9.95
N PRO A 73 2.70 -20.46 11.01
CA PRO A 73 2.25 -21.09 12.24
C PRO A 73 1.04 -20.37 12.85
N HIS A 74 -0.08 -21.08 12.94
CA HIS A 74 -1.38 -20.59 13.43
C HIS A 74 -1.60 -20.80 14.93
N THR A 75 -0.66 -21.46 15.62
CA THR A 75 -0.80 -21.78 17.06
C THR A 75 0.00 -20.80 17.92
N GLY A 76 -0.69 -19.90 18.62
CA GLY A 76 -0.11 -19.04 19.65
C GLY A 76 -0.69 -17.62 19.65
N ALA A 77 -0.86 -17.04 20.85
CA ALA A 77 -1.40 -15.68 21.06
C ALA A 77 -0.53 -14.56 20.45
N ASN A 78 0.76 -14.83 20.22
CA ASN A 78 1.73 -13.96 19.55
C ASN A 78 2.06 -14.41 18.12
N SER A 79 1.17 -15.14 17.44
CA SER A 79 1.45 -15.57 16.06
C SER A 79 1.26 -14.42 15.05
N PRO A 80 2.16 -14.25 14.06
CA PRO A 80 2.00 -13.27 12.99
C PRO A 80 0.77 -13.50 12.09
N TYR A 81 0.12 -14.65 12.24
CA TYR A 81 -1.01 -15.09 11.42
C TYR A 81 -2.16 -14.08 11.43
N GLY A 82 -2.50 -13.50 12.58
CA GLY A 82 -3.62 -12.55 12.70
C GLY A 82 -3.39 -11.26 11.89
N ALA A 83 -2.18 -10.69 11.98
CA ALA A 83 -1.83 -9.46 11.24
C ALA A 83 -1.74 -9.71 9.74
N LEU A 84 -1.12 -10.83 9.33
CA LEU A 84 -1.04 -11.23 7.92
C LEU A 84 -2.42 -11.54 7.33
N GLY A 85 -3.30 -12.17 8.13
CA GLY A 85 -4.69 -12.42 7.77
C GLY A 85 -5.50 -11.14 7.56
N LEU A 86 -5.31 -10.11 8.40
CA LEU A 86 -5.95 -8.80 8.20
C LEU A 86 -5.47 -8.12 6.92
N ILE A 87 -4.18 -8.16 6.63
CA ILE A 87 -3.62 -7.62 5.39
C ILE A 87 -4.21 -8.39 4.20
N ALA A 88 -4.28 -9.72 4.28
CA ALA A 88 -4.87 -10.56 3.24
C ALA A 88 -6.34 -10.21 3.00
N LEU A 89 -7.14 -10.05 4.06
CA LEU A 89 -8.55 -9.70 3.99
C LEU A 89 -8.76 -8.35 3.30
N PHE A 90 -8.08 -7.30 3.78
CA PHE A 90 -8.26 -5.95 3.22
C PHE A 90 -7.75 -5.87 1.78
N SER A 91 -6.56 -6.41 1.50
CA SER A 91 -6.03 -6.43 0.13
C SER A 91 -6.93 -7.22 -0.83
N GLY A 92 -7.43 -8.39 -0.40
CA GLY A 92 -8.34 -9.22 -1.18
C GLY A 92 -9.67 -8.53 -1.47
N PHE A 93 -10.25 -7.86 -0.47
CA PHE A 93 -11.48 -7.08 -0.64
C PHE A 93 -11.31 -5.97 -1.69
N PHE A 94 -10.23 -5.18 -1.61
CA PHE A 94 -9.98 -4.11 -2.59
C PHE A 94 -9.70 -4.64 -3.99
N ILE A 95 -8.96 -5.75 -4.12
CA ILE A 95 -8.70 -6.39 -5.41
C ILE A 95 -10.00 -6.92 -6.02
N MET A 96 -10.87 -7.56 -5.23
CA MET A 96 -12.16 -8.09 -5.68
C MET A 96 -13.14 -7.00 -6.07
N MET A 97 -13.28 -5.94 -5.24
CA MET A 97 -14.12 -4.79 -5.59
C MET A 97 -13.60 -4.09 -6.85
N GLY A 98 -12.28 -3.94 -6.99
CA GLY A 98 -11.65 -3.41 -8.18
C GLY A 98 -11.91 -4.27 -9.43
N LEU A 99 -11.86 -5.60 -9.30
CA LEU A 99 -12.16 -6.53 -10.39
C LEU A 99 -13.64 -6.45 -10.81
N LEU A 100 -14.56 -6.47 -9.85
CA LEU A 100 -15.99 -6.35 -10.12
C LEU A 100 -16.31 -5.04 -10.84
N TRP A 101 -15.75 -3.92 -10.35
CA TRP A 101 -15.94 -2.64 -10.99
C TRP A 101 -15.34 -2.57 -12.39
N ALA A 102 -14.16 -3.19 -12.59
CA ALA A 102 -13.50 -3.26 -13.90
C ALA A 102 -14.26 -4.11 -14.92
N VAL A 103 -15.03 -5.13 -14.50
CA VAL A 103 -15.84 -5.98 -15.40
C VAL A 103 -17.21 -5.35 -15.67
N ILE A 104 -17.83 -4.72 -14.68
CA ILE A 104 -19.16 -4.10 -14.82
C ILE A 104 -19.11 -2.78 -15.61
N GLY A 105 -17.96 -2.09 -15.59
CA GLY A 105 -17.75 -0.85 -16.32
C GLY A 105 -17.46 -1.00 -17.83
N GLU A 106 -17.39 -2.22 -18.35
CA GLU A 106 -17.33 -2.56 -19.79
C GLU A 106 -18.74 -2.59 -20.40
#